data_AF-A0A9D6L218-F1
#
_entry.id   AF-A0A9D6L218-F1
#
_cell.length_a   1.000
_cell.length_b   1.000
_cell.length_c   1.000
_cell.angle_alpha   90.00
_cell.angle_beta   90.00
_cell.angle_gamma   90.00
#
_symmetry.space_group_name_H-M   'P 1'
#
loop_
_entity.id
_entity.type
_entity.pdbx_description
1 polymer ?
#
loop_
_entity_poly.entity_id
_entity_poly.type
_entity_poly.pdbx_seq_one_letter_code
_entity_poly.pdbx_strand_id
1 'polypeptide(L)' 'MSGLQVECYAGYRADERPLRFILRGRPYRVEQIEDRWYSPGAIYFRVRAEDGNDYVLRHDEQQDVWTLAAFRAAQRGAA' A
#
# COMPACT_ATOMS: atom_id res chain seq x y z
N MET A 1 11.02 -6.03 -14.40
CA MET A 1 10.19 -4.89 -13.95
C MET A 1 9.18 -5.43 -12.95
N SER A 2 9.59 -5.54 -11.70
CA SER A 2 8.80 -6.16 -10.63
C SER A 2 7.96 -5.08 -9.94
N GLY A 3 7.07 -4.45 -10.71
CA GLY A 3 6.27 -3.32 -10.24
C GLY A 3 5.22 -3.75 -9.22
N LEU A 4 5.05 -2.98 -8.16
CA LEU A 4 3.90 -3.07 -7.27
C LEU A 4 2.70 -2.53 -8.05
N GLN A 5 1.68 -3.34 -8.32
CA GLN A 5 0.44 -2.87 -8.92
C GLN A 5 -0.54 -2.56 -7.80
N VAL A 6 -1.13 -1.38 -7.77
CA VAL A 6 -2.10 -0.99 -6.75
C VAL A 6 -3.41 -0.66 -7.43
N GLU A 7 -4.50 -1.24 -6.96
CA GLU A 7 -5.82 -0.85 -7.40
C GLU A 7 -6.41 0.13 -6.40
N CYS A 8 -6.61 1.36 -6.85
CA CYS A 8 -7.21 2.44 -6.10
C CYS A 8 -8.71 2.53 -6.40
N TYR A 9 -9.51 2.83 -5.39
CA TYR A 9 -10.91 3.21 -5.62
C TYR A 9 -10.98 4.64 -6.13
N ALA A 10 -11.18 4.83 -7.44
CA ALA A 10 -11.41 6.13 -8.06
C ALA A 10 -12.87 6.58 -7.86
N GLY A 11 -13.29 6.81 -6.61
CA GLY A 11 -14.65 7.18 -6.29
C GLY A 11 -14.86 8.68 -6.17
N TYR A 12 -15.11 9.38 -7.29
CA TYR A 12 -15.75 10.71 -7.51
C TYR A 12 -15.45 11.92 -6.57
N ARG A 13 -14.78 11.77 -5.43
CA ARG A 13 -14.45 12.82 -4.45
C ARG A 13 -13.12 12.47 -3.75
N ALA A 14 -12.02 12.84 -4.38
CA ALA A 14 -10.74 13.28 -3.79
C ALA A 14 -10.05 12.47 -2.67
N ASP A 15 -10.43 11.23 -2.37
CA ASP A 15 -9.66 10.35 -1.47
C ASP A 15 -9.35 9.01 -2.18
N GLU A 16 -8.34 9.01 -3.04
CA GLU A 16 -7.77 7.78 -3.57
C GLU A 16 -7.21 6.94 -2.42
N ARG A 17 -7.77 5.74 -2.26
CA ARG A 17 -7.38 4.80 -1.22
C ARG A 17 -7.00 3.46 -1.87
N PRO A 18 -5.82 2.90 -1.54
CA PRO A 18 -5.44 1.58 -2.03
C PRO A 18 -6.39 0.53 -1.46
N LEU A 19 -7.06 -0.22 -2.35
CA LEU A 19 -7.96 -1.32 -1.96
C LEU A 19 -7.27 -2.68 -2.02
N ARG A 20 -6.40 -2.86 -3.02
CA ARG A 20 -5.59 -4.07 -3.17
C ARG A 20 -4.26 -3.70 -3.81
N PHE A 21 -3.25 -4.51 -3.55
CA PHE A 21 -1.98 -4.40 -4.24
C PHE A 21 -1.44 -5.78 -4.62
N ILE A 22 -0.72 -5.86 -5.73
CA ILE A 22 -0.04 -7.07 -6.21
C ILE A 22 1.44 -6.88 -5.96
N LEU A 23 1.97 -7.67 -5.04
CA LEU A 23 3.39 -7.70 -4.70
C LEU A 23 3.98 -9.03 -5.20
N ARG A 24 4.95 -8.96 -6.11
CA ARG A 24 5.63 -10.15 -6.69
C ARG A 24 4.66 -11.19 -7.27
N GLY A 25 3.59 -10.74 -7.91
CA GLY A 25 2.57 -11.60 -8.53
C GLY A 25 1.56 -12.19 -7.54
N ARG A 26 1.61 -11.82 -6.25
CA ARG A 26 0.60 -12.19 -5.26
C ARG A 26 -0.29 -10.99 -4.94
N PRO A 27 -1.62 -11.10 -5.08
CA PRO A 27 -2.54 -10.06 -4.65
C PRO A 27 -2.68 -10.06 -3.12
N TYR A 28 -2.81 -8.88 -2.55
CA TYR A 28 -3.07 -8.63 -1.15
C TYR A 28 -4.19 -7.60 -1.05
N ARG A 29 -5.28 -7.98 -0.37
CA ARG A 29 -6.35 -7.03 -0.04
C ARG A 29 -5.90 -6.14 1.12
N VAL A 30 -6.12 -4.83 0.98
CA VAL A 30 -5.98 -3.89 2.09
C VAL A 30 -7.20 -4.01 2.98
N GLU A 31 -7.00 -4.43 4.23
CA GLU A 31 -8.07 -4.49 5.23
C GLU A 31 -8.26 -3.13 5.90
N GLN A 32 -7.16 -2.46 6.19
CA GLN A 32 -7.18 -1.19 6.91
C GLN A 32 -6.04 -0.29 6.44
N ILE A 33 -6.33 1.00 6.27
CA ILE A 33 -5.30 2.02 6.12
C ILE A 33 -5.03 2.57 7.52
N GLU A 34 -3.84 2.29 8.04
CA GLU A 34 -3.40 2.70 9.37
C GLU A 34 -2.97 4.16 9.38
N ASP A 35 -2.30 4.62 8.33
CA ASP A 35 -1.79 5.98 8.24
C ASP A 35 -1.58 6.44 6.78
N ARG A 36 -1.60 7.75 6.56
CA ARG A 36 -1.36 8.41 5.27
C ARG A 36 -0.57 9.69 5.49
N TRP A 37 0.57 9.82 4.82
CA TRP A 37 1.37 11.04 4.89
C TRP A 37 1.92 11.45 3.52
N TYR A 38 2.17 12.75 3.38
CA TYR A 38 2.65 13.37 2.16
C TYR A 38 4.14 13.67 2.29
N SER A 39 4.88 13.47 1.20
CA SER A 39 6.27 13.85 1.04
C SER A 39 6.40 14.62 -0.27
N PRO A 40 7.44 15.45 -0.47
CA PRO A 40 7.62 16.15 -1.74
C PRO A 40 7.64 15.18 -2.94
N GLY A 41 6.58 15.23 -3.75
CA GLY A 41 6.40 14.40 -4.96
C GLY A 41 5.96 12.96 -4.72
N ALA A 42 5.60 12.57 -3.49
CA ALA A 42 5.10 11.23 -3.22
C ALA A 42 4.14 11.16 -2.04
N ILE A 43 3.16 10.27 -2.14
CA ILE A 43 2.21 9.95 -1.07
C ILE A 43 2.58 8.59 -0.48
N TYR A 44 2.55 8.47 0.83
CA TYR A 44 2.78 7.22 1.52
C TYR A 44 1.51 6.76 2.22
N PHE A 45 1.24 5.47 2.13
CA PHE A 45 0.12 4.80 2.76
C PHE A 45 0.64 3.63 3.58
N ARG A 46 0.42 3.65 4.89
CA ARG A 46 0.59 2.47 5.73
C ARG A 46 -0.72 1.70 5.75
N VAL A 47 -0.67 0.45 5.31
CA VAL A 47 -1.83 -0.42 5.18
C VAL A 47 -1.58 -1.75 5.88
N ARG A 48 -2.61 -2.28 6.54
CA ARG A 48 -2.67 -3.67 6.96
C ARG A 48 -3.36 -4.49 5.88
N ALA A 49 -2.71 -5.57 5.46
CA ALA A 49 -3.29 -6.50 4.49
C ALA A 49 -3.94 -7.71 5.18
N GLU A 50 -4.70 -8.48 4.41
CA GLU A 50 -5.43 -9.68 4.87
C GLU A 50 -4.55 -10.80 5.43
N ASP A 51 -3.25 -10.75 5.18
CA ASP A 51 -2.27 -11.66 5.78
C ASP A 51 -1.87 -11.25 7.21
N GLY A 52 -2.44 -10.16 7.72
CA GLY A 52 -2.15 -9.54 9.01
C GLY A 52 -0.87 -8.69 9.01
N ASN A 53 -0.15 -8.61 7.90
CA ASN A 53 1.10 -7.87 7.82
C ASN A 53 0.86 -6.38 7.49
N ASP A 54 1.79 -5.53 7.92
CA ASP A 54 1.78 -4.11 7.62
C ASP A 54 2.69 -3.82 6.42
N TYR A 55 2.20 -2.99 5.50
CA TYR A 55 2.91 -2.56 4.30
C TYR A 55 2.89 -1.03 4.22
N VAL A 56 3.99 -0.43 3.76
CA VAL A 56 4.06 0.99 3.43
C VAL A 56 4.18 1.12 1.92
N LEU A 57 3.11 1.56 1.29
CA LEU A 57 3.06 1.81 -0.15
C LEU A 57 3.45 3.27 -0.39
N ARG A 58 4.36 3.51 -1.33
CA ARG A 58 4.74 4.83 -1.82
C ARG A 58 4.15 5.00 -3.22
N HIS A 59 3.36 6.04 -3.42
CA HIS A 59 2.90 6.48 -4.72
C HIS A 59 3.74 7.68 -5.14
N ASP A 60 4.49 7.53 -6.22
CA ASP A 60 5.19 8.63 -6.86
C ASP A 60 4.20 9.38 -7.76
N GLU A 61 3.80 10.59 -7.38
CA GLU A 61 2.80 11.36 -8.13
C GLU A 61 3.34 11.85 -9.48
N GLN A 62 4.66 12.01 -9.61
CA GLN A 62 5.26 12.49 -10.86
C GLN A 62 5.32 11.40 -11.92
N GLN A 63 5.63 10.18 -11.50
CA GLN A 63 5.76 9.03 -12.40
C GLN A 63 4.48 8.17 -12.46
N ASP A 64 3.53 8.42 -11.57
CA ASP A 64 2.37 7.58 -11.32
C ASP A 64 2.75 6.11 -11.04
N VAL A 65 3.83 5.93 -10.27
CA VAL A 65 4.39 4.60 -9.97
C VAL A 65 4.23 4.29 -8.49
N TRP A 66 3.73 3.09 -8.22
CA TRP A 66 3.66 2.56 -6.87
C TRP A 66 4.89 1.70 -6.56
N THR A 67 5.46 1.90 -5.37
CA THR A 67 6.57 1.08 -4.84
C THR A 67 6.32 0.70 -3.39
N LEU A 68 6.92 -0.41 -2.95
CA LEU A 68 6.90 -0.81 -1.55
C LEU A 68 8.06 -0.13 -0.82
N ALA A 69 7.76 0.80 0.08
CA ALA A 69 8.77 1.52 0.86
C ALA A 69 9.21 0.74 2.11
N ALA A 70 8.27 0.05 2.77
CA ALA A 70 8.56 -0.79 3.93
C ALA A 70 7.54 -1.92 4.08
N PHE A 71 7.95 -2.97 4.78
CA PHE A 71 7.12 -4.12 5.12
C PHE A 71 7.45 -4.57 6.54
N ARG A 72 6.41 -4.87 7.31
CA ARG A 72 6.54 -5.47 8.64
C ARG A 72 5.58 -6.64 8.73
N ALA A 73 6.16 -7.83 8.87
CA ALA A 73 5.37 -9.01 9.18
C ALA A 73 4.69 -8.84 10.54
N ALA A 74 3.43 -9.27 10.67
CA ALA A 74 2.81 -9.49 11.96
C ALA A 74 3.74 -10.42 12.75
N GLN A 75 4.21 -9.95 13.90
CA GLN A 75 4.90 -10.81 14.83
C GLN A 75 3.88 -11.84 15.30
N ARG A 76 3.93 -13.04 14.72
CA ARG A 76 3.32 -14.21 15.35
C ARG A 76 4.05 -14.34 16.67
N GLY A 77 3.38 -13.98 17.77
CA GLY A 77 3.88 -14.22 19.11
C GLY A 77 4.33 -15.66 19.18
N ALA A 78 5.63 -15.87 19.41
CA ALA A 78 6.07 -17.12 19.99
C ALA A 78 5.31 -17.27 21.30
N ALA A 79 4.68 -18.43 21.45
CA ALA A 79 3.86 -18.84 22.58
C ALA A 79 4.55 -18.65 23.94
#